data_AF-A0AB74E245-F1
#
_entry.id   AF-A0AB74E245-F1
#
_cell.length_a   1.000
_cell.length_b   1.000
_cell.length_c   1.000
_cell.angle_alpha   90.00
_cell.angle_beta   90.00
_cell.angle_gamma   90.00
#
_symmetry.space_group_name_H-M   'P 1'
#
loop_
_entity.id
_entity.type
_entity.pdbx_description
1 polymer ?
#
loop_
_entity_poly.entity_id
_entity_poly.type
_entity_poly.pdbx_seq_one_letter_code
_entity_poly.pdbx_strand_id
1 'polypeptide(L)'
;RDGLDLIKINNEETKIVFTNYGARIVSWKYDDNNIVLGNVVEADEFYRENPFKFGATVGRYGGRIGNGQFQLNDTTYQLEQNDGAH
;
A
#
# COMPACT_ATOMS: atom_id res chain seq x y z
N ARG A 1 -18.84 -10.63 1.77
CA ARG A 1 -17.83 -9.78 1.07
C ARG A 1 -17.34 -8.78 2.10
N ASP A 2 -16.06 -8.82 2.46
CA ASP A 2 -15.53 -8.13 3.65
C ASP A 2 -15.26 -6.62 3.42
N GLY A 3 -16.07 -5.94 2.59
CA GLY A 3 -15.94 -4.52 2.25
C GLY A 3 -14.73 -4.17 1.37
N LEU A 4 -14.04 -5.16 0.83
CA LEU A 4 -12.88 -4.98 -0.04
C LEU A 4 -13.30 -4.98 -1.50
N ASP A 5 -12.88 -3.93 -2.21
CA ASP A 5 -13.14 -3.76 -3.63
C ASP A 5 -11.84 -3.84 -4.42
N LEU A 6 -11.92 -4.49 -5.58
CA LEU A 6 -10.91 -4.43 -6.62
C LEU A 6 -11.43 -3.57 -7.77
N ILE A 7 -10.70 -2.51 -8.06
CA ILE A 7 -11.03 -1.55 -9.12
C ILE A 7 -10.07 -1.84 -10.28
N LYS A 8 -10.62 -2.29 -11.40
CA LYS A 8 -9.86 -2.70 -12.58
C LYS A 8 -10.01 -1.66 -13.68
N ILE A 9 -8.90 -1.25 -14.25
CA ILE A 9 -8.85 -0.31 -15.39
C ILE A 9 -7.96 -0.96 -16.45
N ASN A 10 -8.44 -1.04 -17.69
CA ASN A 10 -7.69 -1.65 -18.78
C ASN A 10 -7.97 -0.95 -20.12
N ASN A 11 -7.00 -1.07 -21.02
CA ASN A 11 -7.13 -0.79 -22.44
C ASN A 11 -6.49 -1.93 -23.25
N GLU A 12 -6.16 -1.71 -24.52
CA GLU A 12 -5.53 -2.71 -25.39
C GLU A 12 -4.08 -3.06 -24.96
N GLU A 13 -3.36 -2.11 -24.35
CA GLU A 13 -1.93 -2.25 -24.02
C GLU A 13 -1.69 -2.68 -22.56
N THR A 14 -2.60 -2.33 -21.64
CA THR A 14 -2.34 -2.48 -20.21
C THR A 14 -3.59 -2.80 -19.38
N LYS A 15 -3.35 -3.49 -18.26
CA LYS A 15 -4.36 -3.82 -17.24
C LYS A 15 -3.79 -3.47 -15.87
N ILE A 16 -4.44 -2.59 -15.14
CA ILE A 16 -4.05 -2.19 -13.79
C ILE A 16 -5.19 -2.48 -12.81
N VAL A 17 -4.85 -2.98 -11.62
CA VAL A 17 -5.80 -3.31 -10.57
C VAL A 17 -5.44 -2.56 -9.30
N PHE A 18 -6.42 -1.87 -8.73
CA PHE A 18 -6.33 -1.20 -7.44
C PHE A 18 -7.23 -1.87 -6.40
N THR A 19 -6.99 -1.60 -5.13
CA THR A 19 -7.94 -1.90 -4.05
C THR A 19 -8.24 -0.69 -3.19
N ASN A 20 -9.47 -0.62 -2.66
CA ASN A 20 -9.88 0.40 -1.69
C ASN A 20 -9.12 0.29 -0.35
N TYR A 21 -8.49 -0.85 -0.06
CA TYR A 21 -7.65 -1.01 1.11
C TYR A 21 -6.27 -0.34 0.93
N GLY A 22 -6.11 0.82 1.55
CA GLY A 22 -4.87 1.59 1.48
C GLY A 22 -4.58 2.17 0.10
N ALA A 23 -5.61 2.36 -0.74
CA ALA A 23 -5.51 2.87 -2.12
C ALA A 23 -4.33 2.24 -2.87
N ARG A 24 -4.28 0.91 -2.85
CA ARG A 24 -3.10 0.12 -3.24
C ARG A 24 -3.15 -0.27 -4.71
N ILE A 25 -2.02 -0.21 -5.41
CA ILE A 25 -1.80 -0.93 -6.67
C ILE A 25 -1.55 -2.40 -6.35
N VAL A 26 -2.40 -3.29 -6.86
CA VAL A 26 -2.32 -4.74 -6.65
C VAL A 26 -1.54 -5.41 -7.78
N SER A 27 -1.77 -4.99 -9.01
CA SER A 27 -1.04 -5.46 -10.19
C SER A 27 -1.05 -4.41 -11.29
N TRP A 28 -0.02 -4.45 -12.13
CA TRP A 28 0.04 -3.65 -13.35
C TRP A 28 0.70 -4.48 -14.44
N LYS A 29 -0.11 -4.93 -15.40
CA LYS A 29 0.35 -5.69 -16.56
C LYS A 29 0.50 -4.77 -17.76
N TYR A 30 1.67 -4.81 -18.39
CA TYR A 30 1.94 -4.21 -19.68
C TYR A 30 2.39 -5.33 -20.61
N ASP A 31 1.65 -5.53 -21.70
CA ASP A 31 1.66 -6.79 -22.46
C ASP A 31 1.45 -8.00 -21.51
N ASP A 32 2.34 -8.99 -21.56
CA ASP A 32 2.32 -10.19 -20.72
C ASP A 32 3.15 -10.06 -19.42
N ASN A 33 3.72 -8.88 -19.14
CA ASN A 33 4.62 -8.68 -18.00
C ASN A 33 3.93 -7.91 -16.86
N ASN A 34 3.97 -8.46 -15.65
CA ASN A 34 3.62 -7.71 -14.44
C ASN A 34 4.83 -6.88 -13.99
N ILE A 35 4.67 -5.54 -14.00
CA ILE A 35 5.78 -4.61 -13.79
C ILE A 35 5.88 -4.09 -12.35
N VAL A 36 5.04 -4.58 -11.44
CA VAL A 36 5.08 -4.25 -10.01
C VAL A 36 5.18 -5.51 -9.17
N LEU A 37 5.85 -5.39 -8.01
CA LEU A 37 5.77 -6.43 -6.98
C LEU A 37 4.33 -6.48 -6.44
N GLY A 38 3.75 -7.66 -6.45
CA GLY A 38 2.35 -7.89 -6.09
C GLY A 38 2.15 -9.25 -5.44
N ASN A 39 0.89 -9.68 -5.30
CA ASN A 39 0.58 -11.00 -4.77
C ASN A 39 1.14 -12.11 -5.68
N VAL A 40 1.56 -13.22 -5.06
CA VAL A 40 2.13 -14.40 -5.73
C VAL A 40 1.14 -15.03 -6.71
N VAL A 41 -0.15 -14.92 -6.41
CA VAL A 41 -1.22 -15.38 -7.29
C VAL A 41 -1.54 -14.25 -8.27
N GLU A 42 -1.18 -14.50 -9.52
CA GLU A 42 -1.67 -13.76 -10.67
C GLU A 42 -3.20 -13.68 -10.64
N ALA A 43 -3.73 -12.45 -10.78
CA ALA A 43 -5.13 -12.11 -11.03
C ALA A 43 -6.05 -11.98 -9.79
N ASP A 44 -6.61 -10.78 -9.66
CA ASP A 44 -7.95 -10.54 -9.13
C ASP A 44 -8.24 -10.88 -7.67
N GLU A 45 -7.21 -11.19 -6.89
CA GLU A 45 -7.35 -11.45 -5.46
C GLU A 45 -6.39 -10.59 -4.63
N PHE A 46 -6.93 -10.02 -3.55
CA PHE A 46 -6.18 -9.23 -2.59
C PHE A 46 -6.10 -9.96 -1.24
N TYR A 47 -4.87 -10.18 -0.76
CA TYR A 47 -4.59 -10.70 0.58
C TYR A 47 -4.17 -9.56 1.52
N ARG A 48 -4.82 -9.48 2.69
CA ARG A 48 -4.53 -8.45 3.71
C ARG A 48 -3.13 -8.62 4.31
N GLU A 49 -2.66 -9.86 4.40
CA GLU A 49 -1.37 -10.22 4.95
C GLU A 49 -0.25 -9.91 3.96
N ASN A 50 0.15 -8.64 3.90
CA ASN A 50 1.34 -8.22 3.17
C ASN A 50 2.29 -7.48 4.14
N PRO A 51 3.40 -8.11 4.56
CA PRO A 51 4.29 -7.56 5.57
C PRO A 51 5.04 -6.31 5.10
N PHE A 52 5.14 -6.06 3.79
CA PHE A 52 6.04 -5.04 3.22
C PHE A 52 5.32 -3.86 2.56
N LYS A 53 4.00 -3.71 2.79
CA LYS A 53 3.20 -2.58 2.31
C LYS A 53 3.24 -2.38 0.77
N PHE A 54 3.56 -3.41 -0.01
CA PHE A 54 3.70 -3.27 -1.47
C PHE A 54 2.49 -2.61 -2.12
N GLY A 55 2.76 -1.63 -2.99
CA GLY A 55 1.78 -0.87 -3.74
C GLY A 55 0.84 0.01 -2.91
N ALA A 56 0.91 -0.02 -1.59
CA ALA A 56 0.02 0.77 -0.72
C ALA A 56 0.40 2.24 -0.72
N THR A 57 -0.61 3.11 -0.62
CA THR A 57 -0.38 4.50 -0.22
C THR A 57 -0.07 4.53 1.27
N VAL A 58 1.13 5.00 1.64
CA VAL A 58 1.59 5.09 3.04
C VAL A 58 1.31 6.49 3.59
N GLY A 59 0.71 6.58 4.79
CA GLY A 59 0.39 7.87 5.40
C GLY A 59 -0.08 7.75 6.86
N ARG A 60 -0.26 8.89 7.55
CA ARG A 60 -0.12 10.27 7.05
C ARG A 60 1.32 10.76 6.83
N TYR A 61 2.31 10.02 7.31
CA TYR A 61 3.72 10.26 7.07
C TYR A 61 4.37 8.95 6.58
N GLY A 62 5.14 9.02 5.51
CA GLY A 62 5.90 7.86 5.00
C GLY A 62 7.33 7.88 5.51
N GLY A 63 7.81 6.75 6.05
CA GLY A 63 9.18 6.61 6.55
C GLY A 63 9.25 6.49 8.07
N ARG A 64 10.38 6.91 8.66
CA ARG A 64 10.68 6.80 10.09
C ARG A 64 10.51 8.14 10.80
N ILE A 65 10.02 8.09 12.03
CA ILE A 65 10.00 9.23 12.96
C ILE A 65 10.90 8.88 14.13
N GLY A 66 11.90 9.72 14.41
CA GLY A 66 12.85 9.46 15.51
C GLY A 66 12.13 9.40 16.86
N ASN A 67 12.34 8.32 17.61
CA ASN A 67 11.67 8.07 18.90
C ASN A 67 10.13 8.08 18.80
N GLY A 68 9.55 7.90 17.61
CA GLY A 68 8.12 8.06 17.38
C GLY A 68 7.58 9.44 17.75
N GLN A 69 8.43 10.46 17.88
CA GLN A 69 8.06 11.75 18.46
C GLN A 69 8.29 12.91 17.49
N PHE A 70 7.35 13.86 17.47
CA PHE A 70 7.52 15.12 16.75
C PHE A 70 6.84 16.28 17.50
N GLN A 71 7.23 17.51 17.18
CA GLN A 71 6.64 18.72 17.75
C GLN A 71 5.86 19.50 16.68
N LEU A 72 4.68 19.99 17.05
CA LEU A 72 3.86 20.87 16.21
C LEU A 72 3.19 21.93 17.08
N ASN A 73 3.41 23.21 16.77
CA ASN A 73 2.88 24.36 17.52
C ASN A 73 3.07 24.21 19.03
N ASP A 74 4.34 24.08 19.45
CA ASP A 74 4.79 23.91 20.84
C ASP A 74 4.27 22.65 21.56
N THR A 75 3.49 21.81 20.88
CA THR A 75 2.96 20.56 21.41
C THR A 75 3.78 19.38 20.92
N THR A 76 4.23 18.54 21.85
CA THR A 76 4.92 17.29 21.53
C THR A 76 3.92 16.15 21.39
N TYR A 77 3.99 15.43 20.28
CA TYR A 77 3.15 14.27 19.98
C TYR A 77 4.01 13.01 19.99
N GLN A 78 3.54 12.00 20.72
CA GLN A 78 4.10 10.66 20.71
C GLN A 78 3.21 9.76 19.83
N LEU A 79 3.85 9.06 18.89
CA LEU A 79 3.24 8.04 18.07
C LEU A 79 3.64 6.65 18.57
N GLU A 80 2.89 5.63 18.17
CA GLU A 80 3.28 4.24 18.36
C GLU A 80 4.54 3.94 17.55
N GLN A 81 5.54 3.36 18.21
CA GLN A 81 6.76 2.89 17.58
C GLN A 81 6.55 1.47 17.08
N ASN A 82 6.82 1.22 15.81
CA ASN A 82 6.58 -0.04 15.12
C ASN A 82 7.81 -0.61 14.39
N ASP A 83 8.95 0.10 14.42
CA ASP A 83 10.24 -0.36 13.90
C ASP A 83 11.37 0.05 14.86
N GLY A 84 11.48 -0.65 16.00
CA GLY A 84 12.46 -0.35 17.04
C GLY A 84 12.14 0.97 17.75
N ALA A 85 13.07 1.92 17.72
CA ALA A 85 12.86 3.26 18.28
C ALA A 85 12.07 4.19 17.33
N HIS A 86 11.50 3.67 16.24
CA HIS A 86 10.75 4.43 15.25
C HIS A 86 9.28 4.02 15.23
#